data_AF-A0A3B5KL59-F1
#
_entry.id   AF-A0A3B5KL59-F1
#
_cell.length_a   1.000
_cell.length_b   1.000
_cell.length_c   1.000
_cell.angle_alpha   90.00
_cell.angle_beta   90.00
_cell.angle_gamma   90.00
#
_symmetry.space_group_name_H-M   'P 1'
#
loop_
_entity.id
_entity.type
_entity.pdbx_description
1 polymer ?
#
loop_
_entity_poly.entity_id
_entity_poly.type
_entity_poly.pdbx_seq_one_letter_code
_entity_poly.pdbx_strand_id
1 'polypeptide(L)'
;MAGPDSDKSNCQQKEDSSLHRNCVSVSATVMNYIQQKCSKELHKIAGNSFSISPLVSEGSMMVLVVFTPRNPSMSRPHADFVRQRFIVFYQKTASNLKVINLHMSLNDNQKLQRKFPQLLIESSKDRPELTVMGTFAHIAMLEKSLHQKQPHTLLRPPDRGTMSASPTNSRENEDESCPICLENIPVAVTKKKTLECKHSFCTDCLKQAFDHKPICPTCGRVYGVLTGTQPKGGKMIVSQSESSLPGYDRYGTIIINYIIPSGIQEEEHPNPGEPYSGVTRRAFLPDSPEGRKVLMLLRKAFNQRLIFTVGQSTSTNRNNTVTWNDVHHKTSTHGGPTSYGYPDPDYLRRVQDELSAKGIK
;
A
#
# COMPACT_ATOMS: atom_id res chain seq x y z
N MET A 1 57.54 -12.56 28.14
CA MET A 1 56.14 -12.92 28.40
C MET A 1 55.26 -11.92 27.66
N ALA A 2 54.82 -12.30 26.46
CA ALA A 2 53.84 -11.56 25.67
C ALA A 2 52.71 -12.54 25.37
N GLY A 3 51.49 -12.16 25.72
CA GLY A 3 50.26 -12.92 25.49
C GLY A 3 49.19 -11.97 24.93
N PRO A 4 48.50 -12.34 23.84
CA PRO A 4 47.60 -11.46 23.10
C PRO A 4 46.14 -11.62 23.57
N ASP A 5 45.40 -10.53 23.69
CA ASP A 5 43.93 -10.58 23.74
C ASP A 5 43.35 -9.25 23.26
N SER A 6 43.36 -9.07 21.94
CA SER A 6 42.70 -7.96 21.26
C SER A 6 42.12 -8.44 19.93
N ASP A 7 41.21 -9.42 19.97
CA ASP A 7 40.55 -9.89 18.74
C ASP A 7 39.14 -10.47 18.93
N LYS A 8 38.44 -10.10 20.01
CA LYS A 8 37.04 -10.54 20.24
C LYS A 8 35.97 -9.47 20.05
N SER A 9 36.33 -8.20 19.92
CA SER A 9 35.36 -7.09 19.82
C SER A 9 34.93 -6.75 18.38
N ASN A 10 35.56 -7.33 17.36
CA ASN A 10 35.33 -6.96 15.95
C ASN A 10 34.42 -7.95 15.17
N CYS A 11 34.01 -9.06 15.79
CA CYS A 11 33.17 -10.07 15.12
C CYS A 11 31.66 -9.79 15.28
N GLN A 12 31.23 -9.20 16.41
CA GLN A 12 29.81 -8.90 16.66
C GLN A 12 29.27 -7.64 15.97
N GLN A 13 30.12 -6.73 15.52
CA GLN A 13 29.68 -5.55 14.74
C GLN A 13 29.52 -5.82 13.24
N LYS A 14 30.06 -6.93 12.71
CA LYS A 14 29.93 -7.27 11.29
C LYS A 14 28.62 -8.00 10.95
N GLU A 15 28.06 -8.80 11.86
CA GLU A 15 26.82 -9.56 11.63
C GLU A 15 25.58 -8.65 11.56
N ASP A 16 25.53 -7.58 12.36
CA ASP A 16 24.34 -6.71 12.49
C ASP A 16 24.12 -5.79 11.25
N SER A 17 25.19 -5.47 10.51
CA SER A 17 25.11 -4.67 9.28
C SER A 17 24.56 -5.40 8.05
N SER A 18 24.50 -6.74 8.12
CA SER A 18 24.06 -7.61 7.02
C SER A 18 22.55 -7.86 7.03
N LEU A 19 21.95 -7.88 8.23
CA LEU A 19 20.52 -8.11 8.44
C LEU A 19 19.66 -6.97 7.88
N HIS A 20 20.12 -5.72 7.99
CA HIS A 20 19.37 -4.52 7.55
C HIS A 20 19.17 -4.40 6.02
N ARG A 21 19.84 -5.21 5.19
CA ARG A 21 19.78 -5.09 3.72
C ARG A 21 18.88 -6.12 3.04
N ASN A 22 18.61 -7.24 3.72
CA ASN A 22 17.72 -8.31 3.25
C ASN A 22 16.36 -8.30 3.97
N CYS A 23 15.96 -7.16 4.52
CA CYS A 23 14.67 -7.03 5.17
C CYS A 23 13.96 -5.72 4.82
N VAL A 24 12.66 -5.70 5.04
CA VAL A 24 11.80 -4.52 4.88
C VAL A 24 10.83 -4.48 6.06
N SER A 25 10.78 -3.36 6.77
CA SER A 25 9.79 -3.13 7.82
C SER A 25 8.48 -2.67 7.20
N VAL A 26 7.37 -3.35 7.53
CA VAL A 26 6.04 -3.11 6.95
C VAL A 26 4.93 -3.19 7.99
N SER A 27 3.75 -2.61 7.74
CA SER A 27 2.59 -2.75 8.63
C SER A 27 2.18 -4.22 8.79
N ALA A 28 2.04 -4.65 10.05
CA ALA A 28 1.57 -5.97 10.45
C ALA A 28 0.19 -6.29 9.87
N THR A 29 -0.73 -5.31 9.91
CA THR A 29 -2.10 -5.43 9.39
C THR A 29 -2.10 -5.73 7.89
N VAL A 30 -1.35 -4.94 7.11
CA VAL A 30 -1.25 -5.13 5.66
C VAL A 30 -0.54 -6.46 5.34
N MET A 31 0.51 -6.81 6.08
CA MET A 31 1.23 -8.06 5.88
C MET A 31 0.34 -9.28 6.18
N ASN A 32 -0.45 -9.23 7.25
CA ASN A 32 -1.42 -10.27 7.58
C ASN A 32 -2.45 -10.45 6.44
N TYR A 33 -3.00 -9.35 5.92
CA TYR A 33 -3.87 -9.40 4.74
C TYR A 33 -3.16 -10.05 3.54
N ILE A 34 -1.92 -9.67 3.26
CA ILE A 34 -1.13 -10.25 2.17
C ILE A 34 -0.93 -11.76 2.36
N GLN A 35 -0.58 -12.21 3.56
CA GLN A 35 -0.38 -13.64 3.84
C GLN A 35 -1.67 -14.45 3.65
N GLN A 36 -2.80 -13.91 4.08
CA GLN A 36 -4.09 -14.62 4.07
C GLN A 36 -4.80 -14.55 2.72
N LYS A 37 -4.73 -13.41 2.02
CA LYS A 37 -5.55 -13.12 0.82
C LYS A 37 -4.75 -12.95 -0.46
N CYS A 38 -3.43 -12.76 -0.38
CA CYS A 38 -2.56 -12.54 -1.55
C CYS A 38 -1.36 -13.48 -1.59
N SER A 39 -1.46 -14.67 -0.98
CA SER A 39 -0.37 -15.64 -0.90
C SER A 39 0.14 -16.09 -2.26
N LYS A 40 -0.73 -16.24 -3.26
CA LYS A 40 -0.35 -16.62 -4.64
C LYS A 40 0.62 -15.60 -5.27
N GLU A 41 0.31 -14.32 -5.17
CA GLU A 41 1.15 -13.23 -5.66
C GLU A 41 2.47 -13.15 -4.89
N LEU A 42 2.42 -13.36 -3.57
CA LEU A 42 3.63 -13.42 -2.73
C LEU A 42 4.55 -14.58 -3.16
N HIS A 43 3.98 -15.76 -3.45
CA HIS A 43 4.72 -16.90 -4.00
C HIS A 43 5.30 -16.61 -5.38
N LYS A 44 4.57 -15.91 -6.27
CA LYS A 44 5.08 -15.49 -7.58
C LYS A 44 6.28 -14.53 -7.47
N ILE A 45 6.31 -13.69 -6.44
CA ILE A 45 7.42 -12.76 -6.19
C ILE A 45 8.64 -13.50 -5.65
N ALA A 46 8.44 -14.41 -4.70
CA ALA A 46 9.50 -15.24 -4.12
C ALA A 46 10.11 -16.20 -5.15
N GLY A 47 9.26 -16.73 -6.06
CA GLY A 47 9.63 -17.81 -6.98
C GLY A 47 10.11 -19.06 -6.23
N ASN A 48 10.97 -19.84 -6.89
CA ASN A 48 11.60 -21.02 -6.28
C ASN A 48 12.92 -20.67 -5.57
N SER A 49 13.36 -19.42 -5.64
CA SER A 49 14.71 -19.01 -5.23
C SER A 49 14.76 -18.39 -3.84
N PHE A 50 13.64 -17.86 -3.33
CA PHE A 50 13.59 -17.17 -2.03
C PHE A 50 12.42 -17.66 -1.16
N SER A 51 12.53 -17.40 0.14
CA SER A 51 11.40 -17.33 1.06
C SER A 51 11.22 -15.89 1.52
N ILE A 52 9.96 -15.48 1.67
CA ILE A 52 9.57 -14.17 2.19
C ILE A 52 8.79 -14.44 3.48
N SER A 53 9.40 -14.15 4.61
CA SER A 53 8.85 -14.50 5.92
C SER A 53 8.82 -13.26 6.83
N PRO A 54 7.65 -12.89 7.40
CA PRO A 54 7.61 -11.88 8.44
C PRO A 54 8.12 -12.46 9.75
N LEU A 55 9.03 -11.72 10.39
CA LEU A 55 9.37 -11.91 11.79
C LEU A 55 8.37 -11.10 12.60
N VAL A 56 7.44 -11.83 13.22
CA VAL A 56 6.40 -11.24 14.06
C VAL A 56 6.97 -10.97 15.45
N SER A 57 6.95 -9.70 15.86
CA SER A 57 7.13 -9.34 17.26
C SER A 57 5.74 -9.13 17.86
N GLU A 58 5.39 -9.91 18.88
CA GLU A 58 4.08 -9.81 19.55
C GLU A 58 3.82 -8.37 20.01
N GLY A 59 2.63 -7.85 19.68
CA GLY A 59 2.21 -6.49 20.02
C GLY A 59 2.73 -5.38 19.10
N SER A 60 3.60 -5.67 18.13
CA SER A 60 4.09 -4.65 17.18
C SER A 60 3.14 -4.45 16.00
N MET A 61 2.81 -3.19 15.69
CA MET A 61 2.05 -2.81 14.49
C MET A 61 2.88 -2.87 13.21
N MET A 62 4.19 -3.10 13.32
CA MET A 62 5.12 -3.31 12.22
C MET A 62 5.76 -4.71 12.33
N VAL A 63 5.96 -5.36 11.19
CA VAL A 63 6.67 -6.63 11.09
C VAL A 63 7.89 -6.49 10.18
N LEU A 64 8.98 -7.15 10.55
CA LEU A 64 10.18 -7.17 9.74
C LEU A 64 10.09 -8.34 8.76
N VAL A 65 9.94 -8.05 7.47
CA VAL A 65 9.90 -9.07 6.42
C VAL A 65 11.32 -9.38 5.97
N VAL A 66 11.73 -10.64 6.08
CA VAL A 66 13.07 -11.11 5.70
C VAL A 66 13.00 -11.91 4.40
N PHE A 67 13.97 -11.64 3.51
CA PHE A 67 14.14 -12.31 2.23
C PHE A 67 15.31 -13.29 2.31
N THR A 68 14.99 -14.58 2.45
CA THR A 68 16.02 -15.61 2.63
C THR A 68 16.20 -16.39 1.32
N PRO A 69 17.42 -16.42 0.73
CA PRO A 69 17.68 -17.25 -0.44
C PRO A 69 17.61 -18.73 -0.03
N ARG A 70 16.97 -19.56 -0.87
CA ARG A 70 16.91 -21.02 -0.63
C ARG A 70 18.22 -21.74 -0.97
N ASN A 71 19.07 -21.10 -1.77
CA ASN A 71 20.41 -21.59 -2.09
C ASN A 71 21.45 -20.52 -1.66
N PRO A 72 22.40 -20.86 -0.76
CA PRO A 72 23.42 -19.92 -0.28
C PRO A 72 24.32 -19.33 -1.36
N SER A 73 24.44 -19.97 -2.54
CA SER A 73 25.24 -19.47 -3.66
C SER A 73 24.54 -18.39 -4.51
N MET A 74 23.30 -18.04 -4.18
CA MET A 74 22.53 -17.03 -4.91
C MET A 74 23.13 -15.63 -4.79
N SER A 75 23.27 -14.95 -5.92
CA SER A 75 23.93 -13.65 -5.99
C SER A 75 23.07 -12.51 -5.42
N ARG A 76 23.74 -11.54 -4.79
CA ARG A 76 23.13 -10.34 -4.18
C ARG A 76 22.14 -9.59 -5.08
N PRO A 77 22.37 -9.39 -6.40
CA PRO A 77 21.42 -8.70 -7.28
C PRO A 77 20.03 -9.34 -7.36
N HIS A 78 19.95 -10.67 -7.20
CA HIS A 78 18.66 -11.36 -7.22
C HIS A 78 17.84 -11.10 -5.96
N ALA A 79 18.49 -11.01 -4.79
CA ALA A 79 17.82 -10.68 -3.53
C ALA A 79 17.24 -9.25 -3.57
N ASP A 80 18.00 -8.30 -4.11
CA ASP A 80 17.53 -6.93 -4.31
C ASP A 80 16.34 -6.86 -5.27
N PHE A 81 16.35 -7.64 -6.35
CA PHE A 81 15.23 -7.69 -7.28
C PHE A 81 13.95 -8.22 -6.64
N VAL A 82 14.03 -9.33 -5.89
CA VAL A 82 12.88 -9.89 -5.17
C VAL A 82 12.37 -8.92 -4.11
N ARG A 83 13.27 -8.29 -3.36
CA ARG A 83 12.94 -7.26 -2.37
C ARG A 83 12.20 -6.08 -3.01
N GLN A 84 12.69 -5.56 -4.13
CA GLN A 84 12.03 -4.46 -4.84
C GLN A 84 10.63 -4.86 -5.36
N ARG A 85 10.51 -6.05 -5.95
CA ARG A 85 9.19 -6.57 -6.38
C ARG A 85 8.21 -6.73 -5.22
N PHE A 86 8.69 -7.19 -4.06
CA PHE A 86 7.88 -7.23 -2.85
C PHE A 86 7.46 -5.83 -2.40
N ILE A 87 8.39 -4.86 -2.35
CA ILE A 87 8.08 -3.48 -1.93
C ILE A 87 6.98 -2.89 -2.81
N VAL A 88 7.11 -3.01 -4.14
CA VAL A 88 6.10 -2.50 -5.08
C VAL A 88 4.75 -3.20 -4.88
N PHE A 89 4.75 -4.52 -4.71
CA PHE A 89 3.54 -5.29 -4.45
C PHE A 89 2.88 -4.92 -3.11
N TYR A 90 3.68 -4.79 -2.06
CA TYR A 90 3.25 -4.39 -0.74
C TYR A 90 2.61 -3.00 -0.78
N GLN A 91 3.30 -2.01 -1.37
CA GLN A 91 2.82 -0.63 -1.49
C GLN A 91 1.51 -0.56 -2.29
N LYS A 92 1.43 -1.29 -3.40
CA LYS A 92 0.21 -1.37 -4.21
C LYS A 92 -0.95 -2.01 -3.43
N THR A 93 -0.66 -3.01 -2.61
CA THR A 93 -1.67 -3.65 -1.75
C THR A 93 -2.11 -2.68 -0.65
N ALA A 94 -1.16 -2.10 0.09
CA ALA A 94 -1.40 -1.14 1.17
C ALA A 94 -2.24 0.05 0.71
N SER A 95 -1.85 0.68 -0.40
CA SER A 95 -2.54 1.86 -0.94
C SER A 95 -3.96 1.60 -1.47
N ASN A 96 -4.32 0.33 -1.70
CA ASN A 96 -5.67 -0.06 -2.09
C ASN A 96 -6.45 -0.72 -0.94
N LEU A 97 -5.82 -0.97 0.20
CA LEU A 97 -6.45 -1.63 1.34
C LEU A 97 -7.20 -0.60 2.19
N LYS A 98 -8.46 -0.89 2.51
CA LYS A 98 -9.29 -0.16 3.47
C LYS A 98 -9.59 -1.11 4.64
N VAL A 99 -9.50 -0.57 5.85
CA VAL A 99 -9.83 -1.26 7.09
C VAL A 99 -11.02 -0.54 7.72
N ILE A 100 -12.07 -1.29 8.05
CA ILE A 100 -13.26 -0.77 8.74
C ILE A 100 -13.58 -1.65 9.95
N ASN A 101 -14.27 -1.10 10.94
CA ASN A 101 -14.81 -1.86 12.07
C ASN A 101 -16.33 -1.91 11.97
N LEU A 102 -16.90 -3.11 12.15
CA LEU A 102 -18.35 -3.34 12.09
C LEU A 102 -18.86 -3.95 13.40
N HIS A 103 -20.02 -3.48 13.85
CA HIS A 103 -20.70 -4.06 15.02
C HIS A 103 -21.74 -5.09 14.54
N MET A 104 -21.40 -6.39 14.57
CA MET A 104 -22.27 -7.47 14.07
C MET A 104 -22.14 -8.76 14.88
N SER A 105 -23.16 -9.63 14.82
CA SER A 105 -23.13 -10.93 15.50
C SER A 105 -22.19 -11.95 14.83
N LEU A 106 -21.65 -12.91 15.59
CA LEU A 106 -20.74 -13.95 15.08
C LEU A 106 -21.34 -14.81 13.96
N ASN A 107 -22.66 -15.06 13.99
CA ASN A 107 -23.36 -15.82 12.94
C ASN A 107 -23.46 -15.06 11.61
N ASP A 108 -23.41 -13.73 11.64
CA ASP A 108 -23.38 -12.92 10.44
C ASP A 108 -22.00 -12.92 9.77
N ASN A 109 -20.92 -13.08 10.55
CA ASN A 109 -19.55 -13.11 10.05
C ASN A 109 -19.32 -14.26 9.05
N GLN A 110 -19.71 -15.50 9.39
CA GLN A 110 -19.53 -16.64 8.48
C GLN A 110 -20.27 -16.45 7.13
N LYS A 111 -21.48 -15.87 7.18
CA LYS A 111 -22.24 -15.54 5.96
C LYS A 111 -21.55 -14.44 5.17
N LEU A 112 -21.02 -13.43 5.85
CA LEU A 112 -20.28 -12.33 5.24
C LEU A 112 -19.00 -12.81 4.55
N GLN A 113 -18.23 -13.66 5.21
CA GLN A 113 -17.00 -14.23 4.65
C GLN A 113 -17.26 -15.10 3.42
N ARG A 114 -18.38 -15.84 3.38
CA ARG A 114 -18.80 -16.59 2.18
C ARG A 114 -19.21 -15.66 1.03
N LYS A 115 -19.92 -14.57 1.34
CA LYS A 115 -20.36 -13.58 0.35
C LYS A 115 -19.20 -12.74 -0.19
N PHE A 116 -18.19 -12.48 0.63
CA PHE A 116 -17.03 -11.66 0.29
C PHE A 116 -15.72 -12.40 0.61
N PRO A 117 -15.35 -13.42 -0.18
CA PRO A 117 -14.17 -14.25 0.10
C PRO A 117 -12.85 -13.46 0.05
N GLN A 118 -12.82 -12.32 -0.66
CA GLN A 118 -11.66 -11.43 -0.78
C GLN A 118 -11.46 -10.50 0.42
N LEU A 119 -12.47 -10.36 1.28
CA LEU A 119 -12.34 -9.64 2.54
C LEU A 119 -11.71 -10.57 3.59
N LEU A 120 -10.82 -10.01 4.39
CA LEU A 120 -10.32 -10.63 5.61
C LEU A 120 -11.12 -10.05 6.77
N ILE A 121 -11.89 -10.89 7.44
CA ILE A 121 -12.72 -10.50 8.58
C ILE A 121 -12.17 -11.15 9.83
N GLU A 122 -11.75 -10.33 10.79
CA GLU A 122 -11.17 -10.77 12.04
C GLU A 122 -12.06 -10.33 13.21
N SER A 123 -12.37 -11.26 14.10
CA SER A 123 -13.05 -10.95 15.37
C SER A 123 -12.01 -10.80 16.47
N SER A 124 -12.00 -9.68 17.16
CA SER A 124 -11.21 -9.54 18.38
C SER A 124 -11.87 -10.33 19.52
N LYS A 125 -11.06 -10.98 20.38
CA LYS A 125 -11.57 -11.59 21.62
C LYS A 125 -11.96 -10.55 22.66
N ASP A 126 -11.39 -9.35 22.56
CA ASP A 126 -11.51 -8.29 23.57
C ASP A 126 -12.49 -7.17 23.16
N ARG A 127 -13.00 -7.18 21.93
CA ARG A 127 -13.94 -6.15 21.43
C ARG A 127 -15.11 -6.80 20.67
N PRO A 128 -16.34 -6.28 20.83
CA PRO A 128 -17.51 -6.77 20.10
C PRO A 128 -17.52 -6.40 18.61
N GLU A 129 -16.47 -5.74 18.12
CA GLU A 129 -16.33 -5.27 16.75
C GLU A 129 -15.55 -6.27 15.88
N LEU A 130 -16.00 -6.42 14.64
CA LEU A 130 -15.30 -7.15 13.59
C LEU A 130 -14.43 -6.17 12.79
N THR A 131 -13.13 -6.43 12.72
CA THR A 131 -12.23 -5.72 11.83
C THR A 131 -12.31 -6.35 10.44
N VAL A 132 -12.73 -5.56 9.45
CA VAL A 132 -12.84 -6.01 8.06
C VAL A 132 -11.81 -5.29 7.22
N MET A 133 -10.96 -6.07 6.54
CA MET A 133 -9.92 -5.59 5.65
C MET A 133 -10.17 -6.06 4.24
N GLY A 134 -10.00 -5.16 3.28
CA GLY A 134 -10.00 -5.53 1.87
C GLY A 134 -9.83 -4.33 0.97
N THR A 135 -9.85 -4.54 -0.34
CA THR A 135 -9.71 -3.42 -1.27
C THR A 135 -10.87 -2.43 -1.12
N PHE A 136 -10.67 -1.15 -1.43
CA PHE A 136 -11.75 -0.15 -1.45
C PHE A 136 -13.03 -0.62 -2.16
N ALA A 137 -12.90 -1.27 -3.33
CA ALA A 137 -14.05 -1.79 -4.08
C ALA A 137 -14.86 -2.84 -3.29
N HIS A 138 -14.17 -3.83 -2.70
CA HIS A 138 -14.82 -4.87 -1.88
C HIS A 138 -15.46 -4.30 -0.61
N ILE A 139 -14.83 -3.31 0.03
CA ILE A 139 -15.42 -2.64 1.19
C ILE A 139 -16.67 -1.83 0.81
N ALA A 140 -16.64 -1.09 -0.30
CA ALA A 140 -17.81 -0.34 -0.77
C ALA A 140 -19.00 -1.26 -1.12
N MET A 141 -18.73 -2.42 -1.71
CA MET A 141 -19.77 -3.42 -1.97
C MET A 141 -20.36 -3.99 -0.67
N LEU A 142 -19.52 -4.22 0.34
CA LEU A 142 -19.98 -4.62 1.66
C LEU A 142 -20.87 -3.55 2.29
N GLU A 143 -20.41 -2.30 2.34
CA GLU A 143 -21.17 -1.16 2.87
C GLU A 143 -22.53 -1.07 2.17
N LYS A 144 -22.58 -1.13 0.84
CA LYS A 144 -23.84 -1.13 0.07
C LYS A 144 -24.77 -2.31 0.42
N SER A 145 -24.20 -3.52 0.58
CA SER A 145 -24.98 -4.69 0.97
C SER A 145 -25.54 -4.60 2.39
N LEU A 146 -24.90 -3.84 3.29
CA LEU A 146 -25.41 -3.61 4.65
C LEU A 146 -26.55 -2.59 4.62
N HIS A 147 -26.46 -1.53 3.79
CA HIS A 147 -27.52 -0.54 3.64
C HIS A 147 -28.79 -1.11 2.98
N GLN A 148 -28.66 -2.07 2.06
CA GLN A 148 -29.80 -2.77 1.47
C GLN A 148 -30.61 -3.63 2.47
N LYS A 149 -30.11 -3.87 3.69
CA LYS A 149 -30.84 -4.58 4.74
C LYS A 149 -31.74 -3.68 5.61
N GLN A 150 -31.78 -2.36 5.38
CA GLN A 150 -32.81 -1.52 6.01
C GLN A 150 -34.17 -1.76 5.32
N PRO A 151 -35.26 -2.01 6.07
CA PRO A 151 -36.48 -2.57 5.51
C PRO A 151 -37.30 -1.49 4.78
N HIS A 152 -37.31 -1.54 3.46
CA HIS A 152 -38.45 -1.05 2.69
C HIS A 152 -39.40 -2.22 2.42
N THR A 153 -40.50 -2.20 3.16
CA THR A 153 -41.67 -3.06 3.06
C THR A 153 -42.25 -3.00 1.64
N LEU A 154 -42.04 -4.02 0.80
CA LEU A 154 -42.93 -4.29 -0.34
C LEU A 154 -43.06 -5.80 -0.58
N LEU A 155 -44.31 -6.16 -0.84
CA LEU A 155 -44.93 -7.48 -0.82
C LEU A 155 -44.34 -8.49 -1.81
N ARG A 156 -44.26 -9.75 -1.36
CA ARG A 156 -43.92 -10.96 -2.14
C ARG A 156 -45.16 -11.48 -2.88
N PRO A 157 -44.99 -12.08 -4.07
CA PRO A 157 -45.66 -13.34 -4.41
C PRO A 157 -44.69 -14.43 -4.93
N PRO A 158 -45.14 -15.70 -5.06
CA PRO A 158 -44.42 -16.85 -4.49
C PRO A 158 -43.63 -17.75 -5.46
N ASP A 159 -42.90 -18.67 -4.82
CA ASP A 159 -42.00 -19.71 -5.33
C ASP A 159 -42.54 -20.61 -6.46
N ARG A 160 -41.63 -21.06 -7.33
CA ARG A 160 -41.72 -22.39 -7.98
C ARG A 160 -40.34 -22.93 -8.40
N GLY A 161 -39.97 -24.07 -7.81
CA GLY A 161 -39.44 -25.23 -8.54
C GLY A 161 -37.93 -25.39 -8.68
N THR A 162 -37.34 -26.16 -7.75
CA THR A 162 -36.05 -26.86 -7.84
C THR A 162 -36.06 -27.93 -8.94
N MET A 163 -34.96 -28.12 -9.68
CA MET A 163 -34.49 -29.42 -10.20
C MET A 163 -32.97 -29.41 -10.47
N SER A 164 -32.34 -30.56 -10.21
CA SER A 164 -30.91 -30.82 -10.10
C SER A 164 -30.20 -31.23 -11.41
N ALA A 165 -28.88 -30.96 -11.41
CA ALA A 165 -27.72 -31.75 -11.89
C ALA A 165 -27.57 -32.16 -13.37
N SER A 166 -26.39 -31.83 -13.95
CA SER A 166 -25.29 -32.78 -14.22
C SER A 166 -24.02 -32.06 -14.75
N PRO A 167 -22.82 -32.66 -14.62
CA PRO A 167 -21.54 -32.00 -14.86
C PRO A 167 -21.01 -32.28 -16.27
N THR A 168 -20.63 -31.23 -17.01
CA THR A 168 -19.80 -31.36 -18.21
C THR A 168 -18.46 -30.68 -18.00
N ASN A 169 -17.45 -31.53 -18.01
CA ASN A 169 -16.03 -31.22 -17.97
C ASN A 169 -15.62 -30.58 -19.31
N SER A 170 -15.23 -29.31 -19.32
CA SER A 170 -14.37 -28.77 -20.36
C SER A 170 -13.56 -27.62 -19.77
N ARG A 171 -12.24 -27.77 -19.86
CA ARG A 171 -11.24 -26.76 -19.51
C ARG A 171 -11.28 -25.71 -20.62
N GLU A 172 -11.73 -24.51 -20.31
CA GLU A 172 -11.38 -23.23 -20.95
C GLU A 172 -12.23 -22.13 -20.28
N ASN A 173 -11.65 -20.94 -20.08
CA ASN A 173 -12.26 -19.69 -19.57
C ASN A 173 -12.14 -19.38 -18.05
N GLU A 174 -10.92 -19.34 -17.51
CA GLU A 174 -10.66 -18.58 -16.26
C GLU A 174 -10.68 -17.04 -16.48
N ASP A 175 -10.79 -16.57 -17.73
CA ASP A 175 -10.77 -15.16 -18.14
C ASP A 175 -12.18 -14.49 -18.26
N GLU A 176 -13.24 -15.20 -17.84
CA GLU A 176 -14.62 -14.72 -17.99
C GLU A 176 -15.31 -14.32 -16.68
N SER A 177 -14.71 -14.52 -15.50
CA SER A 177 -15.31 -14.09 -14.24
C SER A 177 -14.89 -12.66 -13.85
N CYS A 178 -15.85 -11.85 -13.39
CA CYS A 178 -15.61 -10.49 -12.93
C CYS A 178 -14.95 -10.51 -11.54
N PRO A 179 -13.73 -9.98 -11.35
CA PRO A 179 -13.04 -10.03 -10.05
C PRO A 179 -13.71 -9.22 -8.93
N ILE A 180 -14.72 -8.40 -9.26
CA ILE A 180 -15.43 -7.53 -8.33
C ILE A 180 -16.67 -8.25 -7.78
N CYS A 181 -17.59 -8.69 -8.64
CA CYS A 181 -18.80 -9.39 -8.21
C CYS A 181 -18.66 -10.92 -8.15
N LEU A 182 -17.56 -11.46 -8.68
CA LEU A 182 -17.26 -12.90 -8.77
C LEU A 182 -18.24 -13.70 -9.66
N GLU A 183 -19.10 -13.02 -10.39
CA GLU A 183 -20.02 -13.61 -11.38
C GLU A 183 -19.35 -13.67 -12.76
N ASN A 184 -19.79 -14.62 -13.60
CA ASN A 184 -19.38 -14.67 -15.01
C ASN A 184 -19.81 -13.37 -15.71
N ILE A 185 -18.86 -12.69 -16.34
CA ILE A 185 -19.11 -11.53 -17.16
C ILE A 185 -19.93 -12.01 -18.36
N PRO A 186 -21.18 -11.55 -18.52
CA PRO A 186 -22.01 -11.98 -19.63
C PRO A 186 -21.29 -11.69 -20.95
N VAL A 187 -21.14 -12.70 -21.81
CA VAL A 187 -20.44 -12.62 -23.11
C VAL A 187 -21.05 -11.57 -24.06
N ALA A 188 -22.27 -11.10 -23.76
CA ALA A 188 -22.84 -9.91 -24.37
C ALA A 188 -21.89 -8.72 -24.19
N VAL A 189 -21.18 -8.38 -25.28
CA VAL A 189 -20.08 -7.40 -25.40
C VAL A 189 -20.37 -6.05 -24.74
N THR A 190 -21.64 -5.70 -24.50
CA THR A 190 -22.08 -4.47 -23.86
C THR A 190 -21.83 -4.41 -22.34
N LYS A 191 -21.65 -5.55 -21.65
CA LYS A 191 -21.42 -5.59 -20.18
C LYS A 191 -20.00 -5.90 -19.77
N LYS A 192 -19.07 -6.18 -20.70
CA LYS A 192 -17.63 -6.37 -20.43
C LYS A 192 -16.86 -5.09 -20.75
N LYS A 193 -16.07 -4.60 -19.78
CA LYS A 193 -15.11 -3.51 -20.01
C LYS A 193 -13.71 -4.01 -19.70
N THR A 194 -12.82 -3.93 -20.70
CA THR A 194 -11.40 -4.26 -20.56
C THR A 194 -10.57 -2.98 -20.50
N LEU A 195 -9.75 -2.86 -19.47
CA LEU A 195 -8.85 -1.72 -19.28
C LEU A 195 -7.55 -1.86 -20.08
N GLU A 196 -6.74 -0.80 -20.18
CA GLU A 196 -5.43 -0.85 -20.86
C GLU A 196 -4.45 -1.86 -20.22
N CYS A 197 -4.59 -2.10 -18.91
CA CYS A 197 -3.87 -3.14 -18.17
C CYS A 197 -4.40 -4.56 -18.42
N LYS A 198 -5.28 -4.74 -19.41
CA LYS A 198 -5.87 -6.01 -19.87
C LYS A 198 -6.79 -6.75 -18.89
N HIS A 199 -6.92 -6.30 -17.65
CA HIS A 199 -7.97 -6.77 -16.74
C HIS A 199 -9.37 -6.37 -17.22
N SER A 200 -10.31 -7.30 -17.10
CA SER A 200 -11.71 -7.15 -17.54
C SER A 200 -12.67 -7.22 -16.36
N PHE A 201 -13.75 -6.45 -16.45
CA PHE A 201 -14.78 -6.34 -15.41
C PHE A 201 -16.16 -6.18 -16.04
N CYS A 202 -17.21 -6.42 -15.25
CA CYS A 202 -18.54 -5.93 -15.60
C CYS A 202 -18.53 -4.39 -15.68
N THR A 203 -19.17 -3.81 -16.69
CA THR A 203 -19.22 -2.34 -16.90
C THR A 203 -19.70 -1.60 -15.65
N ASP A 204 -20.78 -2.08 -15.02
CA ASP A 204 -21.34 -1.46 -13.81
C ASP A 204 -20.43 -1.61 -12.59
N CYS A 205 -19.77 -2.76 -12.44
CA CYS A 205 -18.81 -3.00 -11.36
C CYS A 205 -17.60 -2.09 -11.48
N LEU A 206 -17.07 -1.92 -12.70
CA LEU A 206 -15.96 -1.03 -12.96
C LEU A 206 -16.34 0.43 -12.73
N LYS A 207 -17.54 0.85 -13.20
CA LYS A 207 -18.05 2.19 -12.96
C LYS A 207 -18.14 2.49 -11.46
N GLN A 208 -18.79 1.61 -10.70
CA GLN A 208 -18.89 1.78 -9.23
C GLN A 208 -17.52 1.81 -8.55
N ALA A 209 -16.56 0.99 -8.99
CA ALA A 209 -15.19 1.03 -8.47
C ALA A 209 -14.50 2.36 -8.79
N PHE A 210 -14.64 2.86 -10.01
CA PHE A 210 -14.02 4.11 -10.45
C PHE A 210 -14.66 5.35 -9.82
N ASP A 211 -15.96 5.30 -9.52
CA ASP A 211 -16.66 6.35 -8.77
C ASP A 211 -16.05 6.53 -7.36
N HIS A 212 -15.49 5.46 -6.78
CA HIS A 212 -14.75 5.53 -5.52
C HIS A 212 -13.29 5.92 -5.71
N LYS A 213 -12.58 5.22 -6.62
CA LYS A 213 -11.16 5.46 -6.90
C LYS A 213 -10.86 5.00 -8.32
N PRO A 214 -10.28 5.85 -9.19
CA PRO A 214 -10.07 5.52 -10.59
C PRO A 214 -8.81 4.64 -10.77
N ILE A 215 -8.78 3.50 -10.09
CA ILE A 215 -7.70 2.51 -10.15
C ILE A 215 -8.26 1.16 -10.55
N CYS A 216 -7.52 0.40 -11.35
CA CYS A 216 -7.90 -0.97 -11.67
C CYS A 216 -7.97 -1.81 -10.38
N PRO A 217 -9.13 -2.42 -10.04
CA PRO A 217 -9.27 -3.19 -8.79
C PRO A 217 -8.33 -4.41 -8.70
N THR A 218 -7.91 -4.95 -9.84
CA THR A 218 -6.99 -6.10 -9.89
C THR A 218 -5.52 -5.69 -9.78
N CYS A 219 -5.12 -4.60 -10.45
CA CYS A 219 -3.70 -4.26 -10.58
C CYS A 219 -3.28 -2.86 -10.13
N GLY A 220 -4.19 -2.05 -9.60
CA GLY A 220 -3.87 -0.74 -9.04
C GLY A 220 -3.45 0.32 -10.06
N ARG A 221 -3.38 0.02 -11.36
CA ARG A 221 -3.08 1.05 -12.39
C ARG A 221 -4.13 2.16 -12.32
N VAL A 222 -3.67 3.40 -12.27
CA VAL A 222 -4.50 4.61 -12.21
C VAL A 222 -4.99 5.01 -13.61
N TYR A 223 -6.29 5.35 -13.73
CA TYR A 223 -6.98 5.74 -14.97
C TYR A 223 -7.61 7.14 -14.92
N GLY A 224 -7.51 7.83 -13.79
CA GLY A 224 -8.06 9.17 -13.60
C GLY A 224 -7.21 10.01 -12.66
N VAL A 225 -7.71 11.18 -12.26
CA VAL A 225 -7.02 12.01 -11.25
C VAL A 225 -7.22 11.39 -9.89
N LEU A 226 -6.12 10.94 -9.27
CA LEU A 226 -6.15 10.42 -7.92
C LEU A 226 -5.97 11.58 -6.94
N THR A 227 -6.90 11.71 -5.99
CA THR A 227 -6.75 12.64 -4.85
C THR A 227 -6.52 11.85 -3.58
N GLY A 228 -5.53 12.26 -2.77
CA GLY A 228 -5.22 11.61 -1.50
C GLY A 228 -5.89 12.26 -0.29
N THR A 229 -5.45 11.80 0.88
CA THR A 229 -5.98 12.14 2.22
C THR A 229 -5.03 13.02 3.03
N GLN A 230 -4.14 13.76 2.38
CA GLN A 230 -3.35 14.81 3.05
C GLN A 230 -4.31 15.87 3.63
N PRO A 231 -4.16 16.29 4.89
CA PRO A 231 -4.99 17.34 5.45
C PRO A 231 -4.94 18.66 4.66
N LYS A 232 -6.08 19.35 4.62
CA LYS A 232 -6.20 20.67 3.96
C LYS A 232 -5.43 21.74 4.74
N GLY A 233 -5.18 22.88 4.09
CA GLY A 233 -4.44 24.00 4.71
C GLY A 233 -2.92 23.80 4.80
N GLY A 234 -2.39 22.69 4.26
CA GLY A 234 -0.96 22.47 4.14
C GLY A 234 -0.27 23.46 3.20
N LYS A 235 0.99 23.79 3.49
CA LYS A 235 1.85 24.64 2.65
C LYS A 235 3.09 23.85 2.20
N MET A 236 3.47 24.04 0.94
CA MET A 236 4.75 23.58 0.36
C MET A 236 5.54 24.81 -0.07
N ILE A 237 6.61 25.10 0.66
CA ILE A 237 7.46 26.28 0.45
C ILE A 237 8.80 25.81 -0.12
N VAL A 238 9.25 26.42 -1.21
CA VAL A 238 10.47 26.02 -1.91
C VAL A 238 11.47 27.16 -1.86
N SER A 239 12.71 26.84 -1.52
CA SER A 239 13.84 27.76 -1.56
C SER A 239 15.07 27.07 -2.18
N GLN A 240 16.11 27.83 -2.48
CA GLN A 240 17.35 27.33 -3.07
C GLN A 240 18.55 27.67 -2.18
N SER A 241 19.61 26.87 -2.30
CA SER A 241 20.91 27.07 -1.67
C SER A 241 22.00 26.79 -2.69
N GLU A 242 23.08 27.56 -2.67
CA GLU A 242 24.26 27.34 -3.53
C GLU A 242 25.05 26.08 -3.14
N SER A 243 24.86 25.57 -1.93
CA SER A 243 25.52 24.35 -1.45
C SER A 243 25.10 23.13 -2.27
N SER A 244 26.06 22.32 -2.72
CA SER A 244 25.78 21.06 -3.43
C SER A 244 25.46 19.90 -2.50
N LEU A 245 24.66 18.95 -3.00
CA LEU A 245 24.45 17.66 -2.36
C LEU A 245 25.53 16.67 -2.79
N PRO A 246 25.97 15.74 -1.92
CA PRO A 246 26.89 14.68 -2.30
C PRO A 246 26.42 13.92 -3.56
N GLY A 247 27.26 13.87 -4.59
CA GLY A 247 26.96 13.26 -5.89
C GLY A 247 26.37 14.23 -6.94
N TYR A 248 26.18 15.51 -6.59
CA TYR A 248 25.64 16.56 -7.46
C TYR A 248 26.47 17.85 -7.36
N ASP A 249 27.81 17.74 -7.34
CA ASP A 249 28.75 18.82 -7.02
C ASP A 249 28.73 20.03 -7.98
N ARG A 250 28.06 19.90 -9.13
CA ARG A 250 27.87 20.97 -10.13
C ARG A 250 26.57 21.74 -9.98
N TYR A 251 25.75 21.39 -8.99
CA TYR A 251 24.41 21.94 -8.80
C TYR A 251 24.24 22.45 -7.38
N GLY A 252 23.39 23.47 -7.20
CA GLY A 252 22.91 23.87 -5.89
C GLY A 252 21.93 22.84 -5.30
N THR A 253 21.23 23.23 -4.24
CA THR A 253 20.21 22.42 -3.57
C THR A 253 18.87 23.14 -3.56
N ILE A 254 17.81 22.45 -3.97
CA ILE A 254 16.43 22.84 -3.74
C ILE A 254 16.01 22.33 -2.36
N ILE A 255 15.52 23.22 -1.52
CA ILE A 255 15.00 22.91 -0.18
C ILE A 255 13.48 23.05 -0.23
N ILE A 256 12.78 21.99 0.15
CA ILE A 256 11.32 21.95 0.23
C ILE A 256 10.94 21.87 1.70
N ASN A 257 10.19 22.87 2.19
CA ASN A 257 9.61 22.87 3.52
C ASN A 257 8.10 22.63 3.41
N TYR A 258 7.64 21.50 3.94
CA TYR A 258 6.24 21.17 4.10
C TYR A 258 5.77 21.56 5.49
N ILE A 259 4.64 22.23 5.57
CA ILE A 259 3.99 22.63 6.81
C ILE A 259 2.54 22.18 6.75
N ILE A 260 2.19 21.17 7.54
CA ILE A 260 0.81 20.71 7.70
C ILE A 260 0.38 21.04 9.13
N PRO A 261 -0.57 21.96 9.36
CA PRO A 261 -1.02 22.29 10.70
C PRO A 261 -1.81 21.14 11.33
N SER A 262 -1.83 21.08 12.66
CA SER A 262 -2.76 20.21 13.41
C SER A 262 -4.21 20.61 13.09
N GLY A 263 -5.13 19.67 13.22
CA GLY A 263 -6.53 19.90 12.90
C GLY A 263 -7.42 18.76 13.36
N ILE A 264 -8.62 18.70 12.79
CA ILE A 264 -9.61 17.65 13.03
C ILE A 264 -9.69 16.74 11.80
N GLN A 265 -9.78 15.44 12.03
CA GLN A 265 -9.91 14.45 10.98
C GLN A 265 -11.27 14.57 10.27
N GLU A 266 -11.23 14.83 8.96
CA GLU A 266 -12.38 14.76 8.04
C GLU A 266 -12.82 13.30 7.78
N GLU A 267 -13.97 13.11 7.14
CA GLU A 267 -14.60 11.80 6.83
C GLU A 267 -13.68 10.81 6.08
N GLU A 268 -12.72 11.31 5.29
CA GLU A 268 -11.77 10.46 4.57
C GLU A 268 -10.63 9.89 5.43
N HIS A 269 -10.48 10.35 6.68
CA HIS A 269 -9.39 9.95 7.56
C HIS A 269 -9.77 8.76 8.46
N PRO A 270 -8.80 8.11 9.13
CA PRO A 270 -9.07 6.91 9.92
C PRO A 270 -10.05 7.09 11.08
N ASN A 271 -10.05 8.25 11.75
CA ASN A 271 -10.93 8.53 12.89
C ASN A 271 -11.61 9.89 12.72
N PRO A 272 -12.68 10.00 11.91
CA PRO A 272 -13.38 11.27 11.67
C PRO A 272 -13.83 11.93 12.98
N GLY A 273 -13.69 13.25 13.08
CA GLY A 273 -14.02 14.05 14.27
C GLY A 273 -12.91 14.10 15.34
N GLU A 274 -11.95 13.18 15.33
CA GLU A 274 -10.82 13.18 16.26
C GLU A 274 -9.72 14.18 15.84
N PRO A 275 -9.00 14.80 16.79
CA PRO A 275 -7.87 15.65 16.47
C PRO A 275 -6.70 14.84 15.89
N TYR A 276 -5.93 15.46 14.99
CA TYR A 276 -4.64 14.95 14.54
C TYR A 276 -3.52 15.97 14.77
N SER A 277 -2.30 15.46 15.00
CA SER A 277 -1.10 16.28 15.13
C SER A 277 -0.45 16.56 13.77
N GLY A 278 -0.25 17.84 13.46
CA GLY A 278 0.44 18.31 12.26
C GLY A 278 1.95 18.03 12.25
N VAL A 279 2.63 18.42 11.17
CA VAL A 279 4.08 18.26 10.99
C VAL A 279 4.71 19.42 10.23
N THR A 280 5.98 19.68 10.54
CA THR A 280 6.87 20.43 9.67
C THR A 280 7.99 19.50 9.21
N ARG A 281 8.18 19.36 7.90
CA ARG A 281 9.22 18.48 7.34
C ARG A 281 10.01 19.19 6.26
N ARG A 282 11.32 18.96 6.27
CA ARG A 282 12.25 19.48 5.25
C ARG A 282 12.72 18.35 4.37
N ALA A 283 12.79 18.61 3.07
CA ALA A 283 13.33 17.70 2.07
C ALA A 283 14.27 18.41 1.10
N PHE A 284 15.14 17.64 0.45
CA PHE A 284 16.21 18.15 -0.40
C PHE A 284 16.23 17.47 -1.78
N LEU A 285 16.36 18.27 -2.83
CA LEU A 285 16.63 17.82 -4.19
C LEU A 285 17.88 18.55 -4.71
N PRO A 286 18.69 17.94 -5.58
CA PRO A 286 19.69 18.70 -6.30
C PRO A 286 19.00 19.71 -7.21
N ASP A 287 19.57 20.91 -7.34
CA ASP A 287 19.10 21.92 -8.28
C ASP A 287 19.60 21.65 -9.71
N SER A 288 19.34 20.43 -10.17
CA SER A 288 19.66 19.94 -11.52
C SER A 288 18.40 19.89 -12.40
N PRO A 289 18.52 19.72 -13.73
CA PRO A 289 17.36 19.57 -14.60
C PRO A 289 16.42 18.44 -14.15
N GLU A 290 16.97 17.30 -13.74
CA GLU A 290 16.16 16.18 -13.23
C GLU A 290 15.54 16.49 -11.86
N GLY A 291 16.29 17.12 -10.95
CA GLY A 291 15.76 17.54 -9.65
C GLY A 291 14.61 18.53 -9.78
N ARG A 292 14.68 19.48 -10.72
CA ARG A 292 13.58 20.41 -11.04
C ARG A 292 12.36 19.69 -11.61
N LYS A 293 12.55 18.67 -12.44
CA LYS A 293 11.45 17.82 -12.91
C LYS A 293 10.76 17.12 -11.74
N VAL A 294 11.52 16.51 -10.83
CA VAL A 294 10.97 15.89 -9.60
C VAL A 294 10.21 16.92 -8.76
N LEU A 295 10.75 18.14 -8.59
CA LEU A 295 10.06 19.21 -7.88
C LEU A 295 8.67 19.53 -8.47
N MET A 296 8.55 19.59 -9.81
CA MET A 296 7.27 19.83 -10.47
C MET A 296 6.27 18.70 -10.20
N LEU A 297 6.72 17.45 -10.24
CA LEU A 297 5.89 16.29 -9.92
C LEU A 297 5.46 16.29 -8.45
N LEU A 298 6.35 16.62 -7.52
CA LEU A 298 6.03 16.74 -6.09
C LEU A 298 5.00 17.86 -5.83
N ARG A 299 5.10 19.01 -6.52
CA ARG A 299 4.06 20.06 -6.45
C ARG A 299 2.71 19.55 -6.92
N LYS A 300 2.67 18.84 -8.04
CA LYS A 300 1.44 18.22 -8.57
C LYS A 300 0.85 17.22 -7.58
N ALA A 301 1.68 16.34 -7.01
CA ALA A 301 1.27 15.38 -5.99
C ALA A 301 0.77 16.05 -4.70
N PHE A 302 1.44 17.12 -4.25
CA PHE A 302 1.01 17.89 -3.08
C PHE A 302 -0.35 18.55 -3.29
N ASN A 303 -0.56 19.16 -4.45
CA ASN A 303 -1.85 19.75 -4.83
C ASN A 303 -2.97 18.69 -4.94
N GLN A 304 -2.61 17.46 -5.34
CA GLN A 304 -3.53 16.32 -5.35
C GLN A 304 -3.63 15.60 -3.98
N ARG A 305 -3.09 16.18 -2.90
CA ARG A 305 -3.16 15.64 -1.52
C ARG A 305 -2.49 14.26 -1.36
N LEU A 306 -1.45 13.96 -2.15
CA LEU A 306 -0.80 12.63 -2.20
C LEU A 306 0.53 12.52 -1.45
N ILE A 307 1.08 13.63 -0.94
CA ILE A 307 2.39 13.60 -0.25
C ILE A 307 2.26 13.12 1.18
N PHE A 308 1.18 13.51 1.86
CA PHE A 308 0.91 13.14 3.25
C PHE A 308 -0.43 12.40 3.39
N THR A 309 -0.66 11.85 4.58
CA THR A 309 -1.94 11.35 5.07
C THR A 309 -2.01 11.51 6.58
N VAL A 310 -3.19 11.36 7.19
CA VAL A 310 -3.31 11.07 8.62
C VAL A 310 -3.23 9.56 8.82
N GLY A 311 -2.46 9.14 9.81
CA GLY A 311 -2.34 7.73 10.16
C GLY A 311 -1.45 7.54 11.39
N GLN A 312 -0.81 6.38 11.44
CA GLN A 312 0.19 6.08 12.45
C GLN A 312 1.60 6.40 11.95
N SER A 313 2.37 7.15 12.74
CA SER A 313 3.78 7.38 12.45
C SER A 313 4.59 6.09 12.62
N THR A 314 5.29 5.69 11.55
CA THR A 314 6.15 4.50 11.55
C THR A 314 7.38 4.61 12.45
N SER A 315 7.88 5.83 12.70
CA SER A 315 9.07 6.04 13.53
C SER A 315 8.76 6.27 15.02
N THR A 316 7.55 6.71 15.34
CA THR A 316 7.17 7.08 16.73
C THR A 316 5.98 6.31 17.26
N ASN A 317 5.35 5.44 16.45
CA ASN A 317 4.15 4.66 16.76
C ASN A 317 2.93 5.48 17.23
N ARG A 318 2.96 6.81 17.09
CA ARG A 318 1.83 7.68 17.45
C ARG A 318 0.75 7.61 16.38
N ASN A 319 -0.49 7.35 16.80
CA ASN A 319 -1.68 7.45 15.97
C ASN A 319 -2.12 8.91 15.79
N ASN A 320 -3.08 9.15 14.90
CA ASN A 320 -3.67 10.47 14.65
C ASN A 320 -2.60 11.54 14.37
N THR A 321 -1.65 11.22 13.50
CA THR A 321 -0.56 12.14 13.15
C THR A 321 -0.35 12.18 11.64
N VAL A 322 0.16 13.30 11.14
CA VAL A 322 0.48 13.45 9.73
C VAL A 322 1.75 12.68 9.38
N THR A 323 1.65 11.79 8.40
CA THR A 323 2.73 10.91 7.96
C THR A 323 2.94 11.02 6.45
N TRP A 324 4.13 10.59 5.97
CA TRP A 324 4.39 10.46 4.54
C TRP A 324 3.44 9.43 3.93
N ASN A 325 2.98 9.67 2.70
CA ASN A 325 2.06 8.79 1.98
C ASN A 325 2.79 8.15 0.78
N ASP A 326 3.73 7.25 1.06
CA ASP A 326 4.48 6.43 0.09
C ASP A 326 5.17 7.21 -1.06
N VAL A 327 5.57 8.45 -0.81
CA VAL A 327 6.47 9.21 -1.70
C VAL A 327 7.70 9.58 -0.89
N HIS A 328 8.82 8.91 -1.18
CA HIS A 328 10.03 9.07 -0.39
C HIS A 328 10.68 10.43 -0.64
N HIS A 329 11.05 11.07 0.46
CA HIS A 329 11.75 12.34 0.47
C HIS A 329 13.12 12.17 1.10
N LYS A 330 14.10 12.91 0.58
CA LYS A 330 15.41 13.03 1.21
C LYS A 330 15.37 14.08 2.30
N THR A 331 15.31 13.66 3.55
CA THR A 331 15.21 14.53 4.72
C THR A 331 16.58 14.85 5.35
N SER A 332 17.65 14.26 4.81
CA SER A 332 19.04 14.56 5.18
C SER A 332 19.82 14.92 3.91
N THR A 333 20.82 15.80 4.04
CA THR A 333 21.76 16.08 2.95
C THR A 333 22.96 15.11 2.94
N HIS A 334 23.08 14.24 3.94
CA HIS A 334 24.20 13.30 4.12
C HIS A 334 23.73 11.92 4.62
N GLY A 335 24.65 10.96 4.74
CA GLY A 335 24.38 9.63 5.33
C GLY A 335 23.75 8.62 4.37
N GLY A 336 23.62 8.98 3.08
CA GLY A 336 23.15 8.09 2.03
C GLY A 336 21.71 7.57 2.24
N PRO A 337 21.32 6.51 1.52
CA PRO A 337 19.94 6.02 1.52
C PRO A 337 19.42 5.61 2.90
N THR A 338 20.28 5.05 3.76
CA THR A 338 19.95 4.57 5.11
C THR A 338 19.55 5.68 6.07
N SER A 339 20.06 6.89 5.86
CA SER A 339 19.73 8.07 6.66
C SER A 339 18.75 9.00 5.93
N TYR A 340 18.05 8.48 4.91
CA TYR A 340 17.17 9.29 4.05
C TYR A 340 17.90 10.50 3.44
N GLY A 341 19.18 10.34 3.10
CA GLY A 341 20.01 11.41 2.58
C GLY A 341 20.85 11.03 1.37
N TYR A 342 21.85 11.86 1.08
CA TYR A 342 22.74 11.75 -0.08
C TYR A 342 24.14 11.27 0.35
N PRO A 343 24.94 10.68 -0.55
CA PRO A 343 24.63 10.38 -1.96
C PRO A 343 23.64 9.22 -2.10
N ASP A 344 22.75 9.29 -3.09
CA ASP A 344 21.84 8.22 -3.49
C ASP A 344 21.56 8.34 -4.99
N PRO A 345 22.33 7.63 -5.83
CA PRO A 345 22.25 7.79 -7.29
C PRO A 345 20.91 7.32 -7.88
N ASP A 346 20.17 6.46 -7.18
CA ASP A 346 18.90 5.90 -7.67
C ASP A 346 17.67 6.67 -7.17
N TYR A 347 17.84 7.67 -6.32
CA TYR A 347 16.72 8.37 -5.67
C TYR A 347 15.79 9.06 -6.68
N LEU A 348 16.33 9.88 -7.59
CA LEU A 348 15.51 10.67 -8.52
C LEU A 348 14.67 9.78 -9.44
N ARG A 349 15.22 8.64 -9.91
CA ARG A 349 14.47 7.64 -10.66
C ARG A 349 13.36 7.02 -9.82
N ARG A 350 13.70 6.52 -8.63
CA ARG A 350 12.75 5.85 -7.74
C ARG A 350 11.59 6.74 -7.31
N VAL A 351 11.83 8.01 -6.96
CA VAL A 351 10.74 8.92 -6.59
C VAL A 351 9.83 9.26 -7.78
N GLN A 352 10.36 9.30 -9.01
CA GLN A 352 9.54 9.41 -10.22
C GLN A 352 8.66 8.17 -10.42
N ASP A 353 9.20 6.97 -10.17
CA ASP A 353 8.42 5.73 -10.24
C ASP A 353 7.29 5.69 -9.20
N GLU A 354 7.59 6.11 -7.96
CA GLU A 354 6.60 6.23 -6.86
C GLU A 354 5.48 7.22 -7.20
N LEU A 355 5.85 8.38 -7.75
CA LEU A 355 4.90 9.41 -8.21
C LEU A 355 4.04 8.89 -9.38
N SER A 356 4.66 8.23 -10.36
CA SER A 356 3.98 7.62 -11.50
C SER A 356 2.99 6.53 -11.07
N ALA A 357 3.34 5.72 -10.07
CA ALA A 357 2.45 4.73 -9.47
C ALA A 357 1.21 5.36 -8.81
N LYS A 358 1.32 6.61 -8.33
CA LYS A 358 0.20 7.42 -7.83
C LYS A 358 -0.50 8.25 -8.91
N GLY A 359 -0.19 8.03 -10.19
CA GLY A 359 -0.80 8.73 -11.32
C GLY A 359 -0.18 10.10 -11.62
N ILE A 360 0.95 10.44 -10.99
CA ILE A 360 1.65 11.70 -11.18
C ILE A 360 2.74 11.52 -12.23
N LYS A 361 2.47 12.02 -13.43
CA LYS A 361 3.36 11.98 -14.59
C LYS A 361 3.63 13.38 -15.12
#